data_AF-A0AA42P0B5-F1
#
_entry.id   AF-A0AA42P0B5-F1
#
_cell.length_a   1.000
_cell.length_b   1.000
_cell.length_c   1.000
_cell.angle_alpha   90.00
_cell.angle_beta   90.00
_cell.angle_gamma   90.00
#
_symmetry.space_group_name_H-M   'P 1'
#
loop_
_entity.id
_entity.type
_entity.pdbx_description
1 polymer ?
#
loop_
_entity_poly.entity_id
_entity_poly.type
_entity_poly.pdbx_seq_one_letter_code
_entity_poly.pdbx_strand_id
1 'polypeptide(L)'
;MLLRDELDAFKAVLVEQGWPTYRTSGPALIDAAGKLLERSGLDCEFQKYMLRVLDQQVGDDIRPAIYARLADRIHASHNSSQLYGTLQQRLDDVATVDPPVASLGSLLFFRDFYGLPSLEEDLASGGIDYEVTLSQPPATYTWPDIRTLLGELIQPDQSLRAALSAARSKGVSAKVELLKEEIAASDREGLRRIKQVFEGVGFPTRDMAGIDGVSRAFLLVQHADEDPAFQRRALELAKPLMESRGMSRRQYAMLADRVSPGRRRAATVRHADDPSERRVRAAAYVRS
;
A
#
# COMPACT_ATOMS: atom_id res chain seq x y z
N MET A 1 -17.91 1.45 -24.03
CA MET A 1 -17.51 0.05 -23.77
C MET A 1 -16.84 -0.51 -25.02
N LEU A 2 -15.83 -1.38 -24.89
CA LEU A 2 -15.23 -2.11 -26.02
C LEU A 2 -16.15 -3.25 -26.50
N LEU A 3 -16.06 -3.59 -27.77
CA LEU A 3 -16.61 -4.86 -28.29
C LEU A 3 -15.77 -6.04 -27.76
N ARG A 4 -16.32 -7.26 -27.80
CA ARG A 4 -15.64 -8.45 -27.27
C ARG A 4 -14.31 -8.72 -27.97
N ASP A 5 -14.28 -8.66 -29.30
CA ASP A 5 -13.05 -8.88 -30.07
C ASP A 5 -11.98 -7.82 -29.79
N GLU A 6 -12.38 -6.56 -29.59
CA GLU A 6 -11.47 -5.46 -29.21
C GLU A 6 -10.88 -5.68 -27.81
N LEU A 7 -11.70 -6.13 -26.86
CA LEU A 7 -11.26 -6.46 -25.51
C LEU A 7 -10.27 -7.64 -25.51
N ASP A 8 -10.57 -8.69 -26.27
CA ASP A 8 -9.71 -9.86 -26.37
C ASP A 8 -8.37 -9.51 -27.04
N ALA A 9 -8.39 -8.67 -28.09
CA ALA A 9 -7.17 -8.14 -28.70
C ALA A 9 -6.36 -7.28 -27.72
N PHE A 10 -7.00 -6.40 -26.95
CA PHE A 10 -6.31 -5.57 -25.95
C PHE A 10 -5.65 -6.42 -24.87
N LYS A 11 -6.35 -7.44 -24.35
CA LYS A 11 -5.79 -8.40 -23.40
C LYS A 11 -4.61 -9.17 -23.98
N ALA A 12 -4.70 -9.63 -25.23
CA ALA A 12 -3.61 -10.34 -25.88
C ALA A 12 -2.34 -9.49 -25.97
N VAL A 13 -2.46 -8.22 -26.34
CA VAL A 13 -1.33 -7.28 -26.35
C VAL A 13 -0.71 -7.13 -24.96
N LEU A 14 -1.52 -6.97 -23.92
CA LEU A 14 -1.00 -6.85 -22.55
C LEU A 14 -0.33 -8.13 -22.04
N VAL A 15 -0.78 -9.31 -22.47
CA VAL A 15 -0.13 -10.58 -22.14
C VAL A 15 1.24 -10.69 -22.82
N GLU A 16 1.33 -10.27 -24.08
CA GLU A 16 2.56 -10.37 -24.87
C GLU A 16 3.60 -9.30 -24.49
N GLN A 17 3.15 -8.05 -24.33
CA GLN A 17 4.02 -6.87 -24.21
C GLN A 17 4.04 -6.27 -22.81
N GLY A 18 3.10 -6.66 -21.94
CA GLY A 18 2.88 -6.00 -20.66
C GLY A 18 2.18 -4.65 -20.80
N TRP A 19 2.04 -3.96 -19.66
CA TRP A 19 1.54 -2.59 -19.64
C TRP A 19 2.58 -1.63 -20.24
N PRO A 20 2.20 -0.67 -21.11
CA PRO A 20 3.15 0.28 -21.68
C PRO A 20 3.79 1.15 -20.60
N THR A 21 5.09 1.43 -20.74
CA THR A 21 5.83 2.35 -19.88
C THR A 21 6.30 3.56 -20.67
N TYR A 22 6.65 4.63 -19.99
CA TYR A 22 7.13 5.85 -20.65
C TYR A 22 8.42 5.55 -21.42
N ARG A 23 9.31 4.71 -20.86
CA ARG A 23 10.60 4.37 -21.47
C ARG A 23 10.50 3.41 -22.65
N THR A 24 9.57 2.45 -22.61
CA THR A 24 9.44 1.43 -23.67
C THR A 24 8.54 1.87 -24.80
N SER A 25 7.49 2.63 -24.49
CA SER A 25 6.34 2.83 -25.36
C SER A 25 5.92 4.29 -25.50
N GLY A 26 6.44 5.17 -24.63
CA GLY A 26 6.10 6.59 -24.62
C GLY A 26 4.77 6.90 -23.93
N PRO A 27 4.54 8.17 -23.56
CA PRO A 27 3.37 8.60 -22.80
C PRO A 27 2.04 8.36 -23.54
N ALA A 28 2.03 8.53 -24.88
CA ALA A 28 0.83 8.36 -25.68
C ALA A 28 0.24 6.95 -25.60
N LEU A 29 1.08 5.90 -25.52
CA LEU A 29 0.59 4.53 -25.37
C LEU A 29 0.04 4.26 -23.97
N ILE A 30 0.63 4.84 -22.92
CA ILE A 30 0.07 4.77 -21.56
C ILE A 30 -1.34 5.38 -21.55
N ASP A 31 -1.50 6.56 -22.16
CA ASP A 31 -2.78 7.26 -22.18
C ASP A 31 -3.84 6.52 -23.01
N ALA A 32 -3.44 5.95 -24.15
CA ALA A 32 -4.32 5.11 -24.96
C ALA A 32 -4.74 3.83 -24.20
N ALA A 33 -3.79 3.15 -23.55
CA ALA A 33 -4.05 1.96 -22.75
C ALA A 33 -4.98 2.26 -21.56
N GLY A 34 -4.81 3.40 -20.90
CA GLY A 34 -5.71 3.87 -19.84
C GLY A 34 -7.17 4.02 -20.32
N LYS A 35 -7.37 4.63 -21.49
CA LYS A 35 -8.71 4.77 -22.11
C LYS A 35 -9.30 3.42 -22.52
N LEU A 36 -8.49 2.51 -23.05
CA LEU A 36 -8.93 1.15 -23.38
C LEU A 36 -9.30 0.36 -22.13
N LEU A 37 -8.51 0.48 -21.07
CA LEU A 37 -8.78 -0.12 -19.78
C LEU A 37 -10.12 0.39 -19.20
N GLU A 38 -10.37 1.69 -19.23
CA GLU A 38 -11.66 2.25 -18.78
C GLU A 38 -12.85 1.68 -19.57
N ARG A 39 -12.69 1.52 -20.89
CA ARG A 39 -13.75 1.01 -21.78
C ARG A 39 -13.93 -0.51 -21.69
N SER A 40 -13.04 -1.24 -21.01
CA SER A 40 -13.08 -2.70 -20.83
C SER A 40 -14.16 -3.20 -19.87
N GLY A 41 -15.28 -2.48 -19.72
CA GLY A 41 -16.36 -2.78 -18.75
C GLY A 41 -17.07 -4.13 -18.94
N LEU A 42 -16.86 -4.83 -20.06
CA LEU A 42 -17.31 -6.21 -20.24
C LEU A 42 -16.61 -7.20 -19.29
N ASP A 43 -15.47 -6.83 -18.70
CA ASP A 43 -14.72 -7.66 -17.74
C ASP A 43 -14.24 -6.83 -16.54
N CYS A 44 -15.08 -6.80 -15.50
CA CYS A 44 -14.83 -6.11 -14.25
C CYS A 44 -13.58 -6.63 -13.52
N GLU A 45 -13.36 -7.95 -13.52
CA GLU A 45 -12.23 -8.55 -12.81
C GLU A 45 -10.91 -8.26 -13.50
N PHE A 46 -10.89 -8.23 -14.84
CA PHE A 46 -9.76 -7.73 -15.61
C PHE A 46 -9.47 -6.25 -15.28
N GLN A 47 -10.48 -5.39 -15.24
CA GLN A 47 -10.26 -3.97 -14.89
C GLN A 47 -9.67 -3.81 -13.48
N LYS A 48 -10.21 -4.54 -12.49
CA LYS A 48 -9.68 -4.54 -11.11
C LYS A 48 -8.26 -5.09 -11.04
N TYR A 49 -7.95 -6.15 -11.78
CA TYR A 49 -6.61 -6.71 -11.86
C TYR A 49 -5.63 -5.68 -12.42
N MET A 50 -5.98 -5.03 -13.53
CA MET A 50 -5.12 -4.02 -14.13
C MET A 50 -4.92 -2.80 -13.23
N LEU A 51 -5.93 -2.33 -12.51
CA LEU A 51 -5.73 -1.26 -11.52
C LEU A 51 -4.66 -1.64 -10.47
N ARG A 52 -4.60 -2.90 -10.02
CA ARG A 52 -3.53 -3.38 -9.12
C ARG A 52 -2.15 -3.42 -9.78
N VAL A 53 -2.09 -3.66 -11.10
CA VAL A 53 -0.84 -3.59 -11.87
C VAL A 53 -0.39 -2.12 -12.00
N LEU A 54 -1.31 -1.22 -12.34
CA LEU A 54 -1.03 0.22 -12.49
C LEU A 54 -0.61 0.87 -11.18
N ASP A 55 -1.17 0.45 -10.04
CA ASP A 55 -0.81 0.94 -8.70
C ASP A 55 0.71 0.98 -8.48
N GLN A 56 1.43 -0.04 -8.97
CA GLN A 56 2.90 -0.12 -8.85
C GLN A 56 3.66 0.97 -9.61
N GLN A 57 3.01 1.62 -10.58
CA GLN A 57 3.57 2.68 -11.42
C GLN A 57 3.08 4.07 -11.00
N VAL A 58 2.20 4.15 -9.99
CA VAL A 58 1.66 5.43 -9.51
C VAL A 58 2.75 6.27 -8.86
N GLY A 59 2.89 7.50 -9.33
CA GLY A 59 3.96 8.41 -8.95
C GLY A 59 5.26 8.20 -9.74
N ASP A 60 5.36 7.16 -10.57
CA ASP A 60 6.45 6.95 -11.53
C ASP A 60 5.99 7.35 -12.95
N ASP A 61 5.47 6.41 -13.74
CA ASP A 61 4.92 6.69 -15.08
C ASP A 61 3.45 7.12 -15.05
N ILE A 62 2.75 6.92 -13.93
CA ILE A 62 1.31 7.14 -13.79
C ILE A 62 1.00 8.26 -12.80
N ARG A 63 0.22 9.25 -13.23
CA ARG A 63 -0.22 10.37 -12.36
C ARG A 63 -1.18 9.88 -11.28
N PRO A 64 -0.91 10.14 -9.99
CA PRO A 64 -1.76 9.66 -8.91
C PRO A 64 -3.22 10.14 -8.98
N ALA A 65 -3.43 11.41 -9.33
CA ALA A 65 -4.79 11.96 -9.45
C ALA A 65 -5.60 11.33 -10.60
N ILE A 66 -4.95 11.05 -11.72
CA ILE A 66 -5.61 10.47 -12.90
C ILE A 66 -5.83 8.98 -12.73
N TYR A 67 -4.92 8.28 -12.06
CA TYR A 67 -5.15 6.91 -11.60
C TYR A 67 -6.37 6.83 -10.65
N ALA A 68 -6.46 7.73 -9.67
CA ALA A 68 -7.59 7.79 -8.75
C ALA A 68 -8.92 8.00 -9.48
N ARG A 69 -8.94 8.89 -10.50
CA ARG A 69 -10.13 9.08 -11.34
C ARG A 69 -10.45 7.88 -12.22
N LEU A 70 -9.46 7.26 -12.85
CA LEU A 70 -9.66 6.04 -13.61
C LEU A 70 -10.27 4.93 -12.72
N ALA A 71 -9.74 4.76 -11.51
CA ALA A 71 -10.25 3.81 -10.54
C ALA A 71 -11.69 4.13 -10.11
N ASP A 72 -12.02 5.40 -9.85
CA ASP A 72 -13.38 5.82 -9.53
C ASP A 72 -14.35 5.62 -10.69
N ARG A 73 -13.96 5.93 -11.94
CA ARG A 73 -14.81 5.69 -13.13
C ARG A 73 -15.12 4.20 -13.30
N ILE A 74 -14.10 3.35 -13.14
CA ILE A 74 -14.27 1.89 -13.17
C ILE A 74 -15.15 1.43 -12.01
N HIS A 75 -14.96 1.96 -10.80
CA HIS A 75 -15.79 1.56 -9.65
C HIS A 75 -17.25 1.98 -9.83
N ALA A 76 -17.47 3.21 -10.31
CA ALA A 76 -18.78 3.78 -10.60
C ALA A 76 -19.54 2.96 -11.65
N SER A 77 -18.87 2.51 -12.71
CA SER A 77 -19.49 1.71 -13.76
C SER A 77 -20.00 0.34 -13.30
N HIS A 78 -19.51 -0.17 -12.17
CA HIS A 78 -19.86 -1.51 -11.67
C HIS A 78 -20.68 -1.50 -10.37
N ASN A 79 -20.44 -0.53 -9.48
CA ASN A 79 -20.97 -0.55 -8.11
C ASN A 79 -21.71 0.72 -7.71
N SER A 80 -21.97 1.66 -8.64
CA SER A 80 -22.62 2.95 -8.34
C SER A 80 -22.01 3.66 -7.12
N SER A 81 -20.69 3.59 -6.99
CA SER A 81 -19.91 4.20 -5.91
C SER A 81 -18.50 4.51 -6.39
N GLN A 82 -17.76 5.26 -5.60
CA GLN A 82 -16.36 5.62 -5.89
C GLN A 82 -15.47 5.47 -4.65
N LEU A 83 -14.15 5.37 -4.84
CA LEU A 83 -13.18 5.12 -3.78
C LEU A 83 -12.45 6.38 -3.33
N TYR A 84 -12.12 7.27 -4.27
CA TYR A 84 -11.26 8.42 -4.05
C TYR A 84 -12.04 9.75 -3.98
N GLY A 85 -13.28 9.80 -4.47
CA GLY A 85 -14.09 11.02 -4.47
C GLY A 85 -13.72 11.98 -5.60
N THR A 86 -13.19 11.48 -6.71
CA THR A 86 -12.73 12.29 -7.86
C THR A 86 -13.83 12.58 -8.87
N LEU A 87 -14.96 11.85 -8.82
CA LEU A 87 -16.13 12.12 -9.65
C LEU A 87 -17.02 13.11 -8.91
N GLN A 88 -16.86 14.37 -9.29
CA GLN A 88 -17.55 15.50 -8.67
C GLN A 88 -18.67 15.99 -9.58
N GLN A 89 -19.72 16.51 -8.96
CA GLN A 89 -20.79 17.24 -9.62
C GLN A 89 -20.98 18.60 -8.94
N ARG A 90 -21.42 19.60 -9.69
CA ARG A 90 -21.81 20.90 -9.14
C ARG A 90 -23.32 21.04 -9.24
N LEU A 91 -23.97 21.24 -8.11
CA LEU A 91 -25.39 21.55 -8.01
C LEU A 91 -25.54 22.84 -7.21
N ASP A 92 -26.14 23.87 -7.83
CA ASP A 92 -26.38 25.17 -7.19
C ASP A 92 -25.14 25.75 -6.48
N ASP A 93 -24.02 25.81 -7.21
CA ASP A 93 -22.69 26.23 -6.74
C ASP A 93 -22.02 25.38 -5.66
N VAL A 94 -22.69 24.34 -5.16
CA VAL A 94 -22.12 23.36 -4.22
C VAL A 94 -21.48 22.22 -5.01
N ALA A 95 -20.17 22.05 -4.83
CA ALA A 95 -19.45 20.89 -5.33
C ALA A 95 -19.70 19.69 -4.38
N THR A 96 -20.17 18.58 -4.94
CA THR A 96 -20.35 17.31 -4.23
C THR A 96 -19.75 16.18 -5.04
N VAL A 97 -19.76 14.95 -4.50
CA VAL A 97 -19.33 13.75 -5.22
C VAL A 97 -20.54 12.94 -5.65
N ASP A 98 -20.52 12.44 -6.88
CA ASP A 98 -21.52 11.51 -7.40
C ASP A 98 -20.87 10.55 -8.40
N PRO A 99 -20.99 9.22 -8.23
CA PRO A 99 -21.74 8.49 -7.18
C PRO A 99 -21.17 8.67 -5.76
N PRO A 100 -21.83 8.21 -4.68
CA PRO A 100 -21.29 8.36 -3.32
C PRO A 100 -19.96 7.61 -3.12
N VAL A 101 -19.16 8.08 -2.17
CA VAL A 101 -17.93 7.40 -1.76
C VAL A 101 -18.25 6.12 -0.98
N ALA A 102 -17.60 5.01 -1.33
CA ALA A 102 -17.89 3.69 -0.76
C ALA A 102 -17.59 3.60 0.74
N SER A 103 -16.57 4.32 1.21
CA SER A 103 -16.20 4.40 2.63
C SER A 103 -15.34 5.62 2.89
N LEU A 104 -15.75 6.46 3.85
CA LEU A 104 -14.98 7.65 4.24
C LEU A 104 -13.59 7.27 4.76
N GLY A 105 -13.46 6.19 5.54
CA GLY A 105 -12.17 5.73 6.07
C GLY A 105 -11.22 5.26 4.96
N SER A 106 -11.73 4.54 3.96
CA SER A 106 -10.94 4.11 2.80
C SER A 106 -10.54 5.30 1.94
N LEU A 107 -11.45 6.25 1.71
CA LEU A 107 -11.17 7.48 0.98
C LEU A 107 -10.03 8.27 1.61
N LEU A 108 -10.10 8.51 2.93
CA LEU A 108 -9.05 9.25 3.65
C LEU A 108 -7.69 8.57 3.52
N PHE A 109 -7.66 7.23 3.65
CA PHE A 109 -6.44 6.47 3.45
C PHE A 109 -5.88 6.64 2.05
N PHE A 110 -6.70 6.42 1.03
CA PHE A 110 -6.25 6.44 -0.36
C PHE A 110 -5.77 7.84 -0.79
N ARG A 111 -6.53 8.89 -0.45
CA ARG A 111 -6.14 10.26 -0.78
C ARG A 111 -4.81 10.63 -0.13
N ASP A 112 -4.62 10.33 1.15
CA ASP A 112 -3.34 10.55 1.82
C ASP A 112 -2.20 9.71 1.22
N PHE A 113 -2.47 8.44 0.95
CA PHE A 113 -1.49 7.50 0.42
C PHE A 113 -0.92 7.95 -0.94
N TYR A 114 -1.76 8.51 -1.81
CA TYR A 114 -1.34 9.03 -3.11
C TYR A 114 -0.99 10.52 -3.09
N GLY A 115 -1.06 11.19 -1.93
CA GLY A 115 -0.75 12.62 -1.80
C GLY A 115 -1.77 13.54 -2.45
N LEU A 116 -3.02 13.09 -2.57
CA LEU A 116 -4.13 13.92 -3.03
C LEU A 116 -4.53 14.92 -1.92
N PRO A 117 -5.07 16.10 -2.27
CA PRO A 117 -5.70 16.99 -1.30
C PRO A 117 -6.83 16.27 -0.55
N SER A 118 -7.28 16.77 0.59
CA SER A 118 -8.49 16.23 1.23
C SER A 118 -9.69 16.40 0.27
N LEU A 119 -10.75 15.62 0.46
CA LEU A 119 -11.94 15.79 -0.38
C LEU A 119 -12.53 17.20 -0.23
N GLU A 120 -12.50 17.75 0.99
CA GLU A 120 -12.94 19.11 1.29
C GLU A 120 -12.10 20.16 0.55
N GLU A 121 -10.77 20.06 0.59
CA GLU A 121 -9.86 20.97 -0.13
C GLU A 121 -10.07 20.89 -1.66
N ASP A 122 -10.26 19.69 -2.19
CA ASP A 122 -10.51 19.43 -3.62
C ASP A 122 -11.84 20.06 -4.08
N LEU A 123 -12.92 19.83 -3.34
CA LEU A 123 -14.23 20.42 -3.63
C LEU A 123 -14.23 21.95 -3.48
N ALA A 124 -13.52 22.48 -2.49
CA ALA A 124 -13.45 23.92 -2.22
C ALA A 124 -12.62 24.69 -3.27
N SER A 125 -11.55 24.08 -3.79
CA SER A 125 -10.65 24.72 -4.77
C SER A 125 -11.15 24.65 -6.23
N GLY A 126 -12.25 23.94 -6.47
CA GLY A 126 -12.76 23.71 -7.84
C GLY A 126 -12.17 22.48 -8.53
N GLY A 127 -11.46 21.64 -7.78
CA GLY A 127 -10.95 20.36 -8.23
C GLY A 127 -9.50 20.39 -8.69
N ILE A 128 -8.84 19.24 -8.61
CA ILE A 128 -7.69 18.92 -9.47
C ILE A 128 -8.15 18.97 -10.93
N ASP A 129 -7.30 19.48 -11.83
CA ASP A 129 -7.52 19.30 -13.26
C ASP A 129 -7.33 17.83 -13.62
N TYR A 130 -8.44 17.11 -13.62
CA TYR A 130 -8.49 15.70 -13.92
C TYR A 130 -8.57 15.41 -15.44
N GLU A 131 -8.53 16.43 -16.29
CA GLU A 131 -8.55 16.27 -17.74
C GLU A 131 -7.13 16.09 -18.34
N VAL A 132 -6.09 16.12 -17.50
CA VAL A 132 -4.72 15.80 -17.93
C VAL A 132 -4.53 14.29 -18.20
N THR A 133 -3.42 13.98 -18.86
CA THR A 133 -3.04 12.62 -19.25
C THR A 133 -2.77 11.71 -18.05
N LEU A 134 -3.04 10.41 -18.22
CA LEU A 134 -2.68 9.39 -17.21
C LEU A 134 -1.17 9.32 -17.04
N SER A 135 -0.44 9.49 -18.14
CA SER A 135 1.01 9.48 -18.19
C SER A 135 1.64 10.72 -17.52
N GLN A 136 2.78 10.49 -16.88
CA GLN A 136 3.74 11.51 -16.47
C GLN A 136 5.16 11.05 -16.84
N PRO A 137 6.13 11.98 -16.95
CA PRO A 137 7.54 11.60 -17.05
C PRO A 137 7.96 10.67 -15.91
N PRO A 138 8.85 9.69 -16.15
CA PRO A 138 9.32 8.78 -15.12
C PRO A 138 9.88 9.56 -13.94
N ALA A 139 9.60 9.08 -12.74
CA ALA A 139 10.15 9.68 -11.54
C ALA A 139 11.68 9.52 -11.51
N THR A 140 12.34 10.58 -11.09
CA THR A 140 13.76 10.55 -10.72
C THR A 140 13.87 10.51 -9.22
N TYR A 141 14.36 9.40 -8.69
CA TYR A 141 14.57 9.24 -7.27
C TYR A 141 15.98 9.68 -6.88
N THR A 142 16.10 10.42 -5.78
CA THR A 142 17.40 10.85 -5.26
C THR A 142 18.20 9.68 -4.65
N TRP A 143 17.53 8.58 -4.29
CA TRP A 143 18.16 7.38 -3.72
C TRP A 143 17.59 6.09 -4.33
N PRO A 144 17.86 5.82 -5.63
CA PRO A 144 17.34 4.63 -6.32
C PRO A 144 17.81 3.32 -5.67
N ASP A 145 19.01 3.29 -5.09
CA ASP A 145 19.54 2.11 -4.39
C ASP A 145 18.75 1.80 -3.11
N ILE A 146 18.29 2.82 -2.39
CA ILE A 146 17.41 2.64 -1.21
C ILE A 146 16.07 2.07 -1.67
N ARG A 147 15.49 2.58 -2.76
CA ARG A 147 14.25 2.05 -3.33
C ARG A 147 14.37 0.55 -3.67
N THR A 148 15.47 0.17 -4.33
CA THR A 148 15.78 -1.22 -4.68
C THR A 148 15.91 -2.08 -3.42
N LEU A 149 16.76 -1.66 -2.47
CA LEU A 149 16.96 -2.37 -1.20
C LEU A 149 15.65 -2.59 -0.45
N LEU A 150 14.80 -1.56 -0.32
CA LEU A 150 13.51 -1.69 0.34
C LEU A 150 12.59 -2.70 -0.35
N GLY A 151 12.65 -2.79 -1.68
CA GLY A 151 11.97 -3.81 -2.47
C GLY A 151 12.49 -5.22 -2.20
N GLU A 152 13.80 -5.39 -2.18
CA GLU A 152 14.46 -6.69 -1.91
C GLU A 152 14.15 -7.22 -0.51
N LEU A 153 14.03 -6.32 0.48
CA LEU A 153 13.70 -6.70 1.86
C LEU A 153 12.22 -7.04 2.03
N ILE A 154 11.32 -6.28 1.41
CA ILE A 154 9.88 -6.43 1.65
C ILE A 154 9.26 -7.61 0.89
N GLN A 155 9.82 -7.97 -0.26
CA GLN A 155 9.28 -9.03 -1.10
C GLN A 155 9.24 -10.41 -0.41
N PRO A 156 10.35 -10.90 0.19
CA PRO A 156 10.31 -12.14 0.97
C PRO A 156 9.45 -11.99 2.23
N ASP A 157 9.53 -10.85 2.94
CA ASP A 157 8.73 -10.54 4.14
C ASP A 157 7.22 -10.74 3.89
N GLN A 158 6.69 -10.16 2.82
CA GLN A 158 5.27 -10.25 2.48
C GLN A 158 4.89 -11.63 1.94
N SER A 159 5.79 -12.26 1.17
CA SER A 159 5.58 -13.62 0.66
C SER A 159 5.43 -14.64 1.79
N LEU A 160 6.29 -14.56 2.81
CA LEU A 160 6.23 -15.41 4.00
C LEU A 160 4.94 -15.18 4.80
N ARG A 161 4.53 -13.92 4.99
CA ARG A 161 3.28 -13.57 5.68
C ARG A 161 2.04 -14.04 4.92
N ALA A 162 2.04 -13.95 3.59
CA ALA A 162 0.98 -14.48 2.74
C ALA A 162 0.90 -16.02 2.85
N ALA A 163 2.05 -16.70 2.79
CA ALA A 163 2.14 -18.15 2.98
C ALA A 163 1.65 -18.57 4.37
N LEU A 164 1.99 -17.81 5.43
CA LEU A 164 1.52 -18.05 6.80
C LEU A 164 0.00 -17.92 6.90
N SER A 165 -0.58 -16.88 6.31
CA SER A 165 -2.03 -16.70 6.25
C SER A 165 -2.71 -17.88 5.57
N ALA A 166 -2.18 -18.34 4.42
CA ALA A 166 -2.70 -19.49 3.69
C ALA A 166 -2.51 -20.82 4.45
N ALA A 167 -1.41 -20.98 5.20
CA ALA A 167 -1.20 -22.17 6.02
C ALA A 167 -2.17 -22.22 7.21
N ARG A 168 -2.44 -21.07 7.84
CA ARG A 168 -3.43 -20.93 8.93
C ARG A 168 -4.83 -21.27 8.45
N SER A 169 -5.26 -20.75 7.30
CA SER A 169 -6.59 -21.06 6.76
C SER A 169 -6.77 -22.53 6.42
N LYS A 170 -5.68 -23.26 6.15
CA LYS A 170 -5.67 -24.71 5.90
C LYS A 170 -5.45 -25.57 7.15
N GLY A 171 -5.21 -24.97 8.32
CA GLY A 171 -5.00 -25.70 9.58
C GLY A 171 -3.69 -26.51 9.66
N VAL A 172 -2.67 -26.20 8.85
CA VAL A 172 -1.43 -26.99 8.78
C VAL A 172 -0.43 -26.54 9.86
N SER A 173 -0.58 -27.05 11.08
CA SER A 173 0.15 -26.59 12.27
C SER A 173 1.68 -26.59 12.13
N ALA A 174 2.29 -27.69 11.65
CA ALA A 174 3.75 -27.77 11.50
C ALA A 174 4.31 -26.72 10.51
N LYS A 175 3.57 -26.45 9.42
CA LYS A 175 3.95 -25.43 8.44
C LYS A 175 3.82 -24.01 9.01
N VAL A 176 2.86 -23.79 9.91
CA VAL A 176 2.67 -22.50 10.59
C VAL A 176 3.88 -22.17 11.47
N GLU A 177 4.41 -23.13 12.24
CA GLU A 177 5.57 -22.87 13.10
C GLU A 177 6.84 -22.61 12.28
N LEU A 178 7.12 -23.40 11.24
CA LEU A 178 8.25 -23.16 10.33
C LEU A 178 8.19 -21.76 9.70
N LEU A 179 7.01 -21.34 9.20
CA LEU A 179 6.83 -20.01 8.61
C LEU A 179 7.02 -18.88 9.63
N LYS A 180 6.69 -19.08 10.91
CA LYS A 180 6.96 -18.08 11.95
C LYS A 180 8.46 -17.89 12.19
N GLU A 181 9.23 -18.98 12.18
CA GLU A 181 10.68 -18.92 12.33
C GLU A 181 11.34 -18.21 11.14
N GLU A 182 10.91 -18.53 9.91
CA GLU A 182 11.35 -17.86 8.69
C GLU A 182 11.00 -16.36 8.71
N ILE A 183 9.80 -16.00 9.16
CA ILE A 183 9.39 -14.60 9.35
C ILE A 183 10.29 -13.91 10.37
N ALA A 184 10.56 -14.53 11.52
CA ALA A 184 11.42 -13.92 12.53
C ALA A 184 12.85 -13.70 12.01
N ALA A 185 13.39 -14.63 11.21
CA ALA A 185 14.68 -14.46 10.55
C ALA A 185 14.65 -13.31 9.52
N SER A 186 13.59 -13.23 8.71
CA SER A 186 13.37 -12.14 7.76
C SER A 186 13.25 -10.79 8.46
N ASP A 187 12.52 -10.73 9.58
CA ASP A 187 12.32 -9.50 10.37
C ASP A 187 13.64 -9.01 10.98
N ARG A 188 14.52 -9.92 11.45
CA ARG A 188 15.86 -9.56 11.96
C ARG A 188 16.77 -8.99 10.88
N GLU A 189 16.80 -9.60 9.70
CA GLU A 189 17.59 -9.08 8.58
C GLU A 189 17.02 -7.73 8.09
N GLY A 190 15.69 -7.65 7.96
CA GLY A 190 14.99 -6.41 7.65
C GLY A 190 15.33 -5.29 8.63
N LEU A 191 15.27 -5.56 9.94
CA LEU A 191 15.64 -4.64 11.01
C LEU A 191 17.10 -4.17 10.89
N ARG A 192 18.04 -5.10 10.69
CA ARG A 192 19.46 -4.78 10.56
C ARG A 192 19.69 -3.82 9.39
N ARG A 193 19.08 -4.07 8.24
CA ARG A 193 19.26 -3.28 7.01
C ARG A 193 18.52 -1.95 7.07
N ILE A 194 17.28 -1.92 7.57
CA ILE A 194 16.51 -0.67 7.66
C ILE A 194 17.14 0.33 8.65
N LYS A 195 17.81 -0.14 9.71
CA LYS A 195 18.56 0.75 10.61
C LYS A 195 19.69 1.48 9.89
N GLN A 196 20.41 0.82 8.99
CA GLN A 196 21.47 1.44 8.17
C GLN A 196 20.91 2.51 7.24
N VAL A 197 19.73 2.29 6.65
CA VAL A 197 19.02 3.31 5.87
C VAL A 197 18.69 4.52 6.75
N PHE A 198 18.16 4.29 7.95
CA PHE A 198 17.76 5.35 8.89
C PHE A 198 18.94 6.12 9.50
N GLU A 199 20.13 5.53 9.54
CA GLU A 199 21.37 6.21 9.91
C GLU A 199 21.80 7.20 8.82
N GLY A 200 21.62 6.85 7.55
CA GLY A 200 22.00 7.71 6.43
C GLY A 200 20.99 8.82 6.11
N VAL A 201 19.71 8.46 5.95
CA VAL A 201 18.68 9.37 5.40
C VAL A 201 17.49 9.60 6.33
N GLY A 202 17.47 8.99 7.52
CA GLY A 202 16.28 8.99 8.38
C GLY A 202 15.15 8.16 7.77
N PHE A 203 13.90 8.63 7.89
CA PHE A 203 12.77 7.96 7.24
C PHE A 203 12.77 8.32 5.74
N PRO A 204 12.87 7.35 4.81
CA PRO A 204 12.87 7.64 3.38
C PRO A 204 11.65 8.46 2.94
N THR A 205 11.84 9.48 2.10
CA THR A 205 10.76 10.29 1.55
C THR A 205 10.34 9.81 0.15
N ARG A 206 9.25 10.38 -0.39
CA ARG A 206 8.79 10.08 -1.75
C ARG A 206 9.81 10.49 -2.82
N ASP A 207 10.52 11.60 -2.64
CA ASP A 207 11.58 12.03 -3.56
C ASP A 207 12.80 11.09 -3.52
N MET A 208 13.01 10.43 -2.38
CA MET A 208 14.12 9.48 -2.22
C MET A 208 13.82 8.12 -2.83
N ALA A 209 12.61 7.60 -2.63
CA ALA A 209 12.32 6.21 -2.94
C ALA A 209 10.91 5.95 -3.50
N GLY A 210 10.12 6.98 -3.76
CA GLY A 210 8.74 6.87 -4.26
C GLY A 210 7.70 6.57 -3.19
N ILE A 211 6.42 6.58 -3.58
CA ILE A 211 5.27 6.31 -2.68
C ILE A 211 5.36 4.89 -2.09
N ASP A 212 5.69 3.91 -2.92
CA ASP A 212 5.93 2.53 -2.50
C ASP A 212 7.18 2.44 -1.60
N GLY A 213 8.27 3.17 -1.89
CA GLY A 213 9.45 3.21 -1.03
C GLY A 213 9.14 3.61 0.41
N VAL A 214 8.39 4.70 0.60
CA VAL A 214 7.91 5.13 1.94
C VAL A 214 7.10 4.01 2.61
N SER A 215 6.23 3.36 1.85
CA SER A 215 5.35 2.31 2.36
C SER A 215 6.09 1.02 2.73
N ARG A 216 7.12 0.66 1.97
CA ARG A 216 8.01 -0.48 2.26
C ARG A 216 8.85 -0.21 3.50
N ALA A 217 9.40 0.99 3.63
CA ALA A 217 10.10 1.40 4.85
C ALA A 217 9.18 1.36 6.07
N PHE A 218 7.93 1.84 5.93
CA PHE A 218 6.92 1.72 6.98
C PHE A 218 6.68 0.26 7.39
N LEU A 219 6.51 -0.67 6.45
CA LEU A 219 6.27 -2.08 6.77
C LEU A 219 7.47 -2.71 7.50
N LEU A 220 8.69 -2.43 7.06
CA LEU A 220 9.92 -2.91 7.73
C LEU A 220 10.02 -2.38 9.16
N VAL A 221 9.75 -1.09 9.37
CA VAL A 221 9.67 -0.49 10.72
C VAL A 221 8.54 -1.16 11.52
N GLN A 222 7.40 -1.42 10.88
CA GLN A 222 6.26 -2.03 11.53
C GLN A 222 6.55 -3.46 12.01
N HIS A 223 7.45 -4.17 11.33
CA HIS A 223 7.86 -5.54 11.68
C HIS A 223 9.11 -5.60 12.56
N ALA A 224 9.72 -4.45 12.90
CA ALA A 224 10.85 -4.34 13.82
C ALA A 224 10.46 -4.57 15.31
N ASP A 225 9.69 -5.63 15.60
CA ASP A 225 9.17 -5.92 16.93
C ASP A 225 10.31 -6.23 17.95
N GLU A 226 11.49 -6.67 17.48
CA GLU A 226 12.69 -6.88 18.31
C GLU A 226 13.42 -5.59 18.72
N ASP A 227 13.13 -4.43 18.09
CA ASP A 227 13.72 -3.13 18.51
C ASP A 227 12.66 -2.03 18.67
N PRO A 228 11.99 -2.03 19.85
CA PRO A 228 10.96 -1.04 20.12
C PRO A 228 11.48 0.38 20.38
N ALA A 229 12.79 0.58 20.50
CA ALA A 229 13.40 1.91 20.57
C ALA A 229 13.55 2.48 19.16
N PHE A 230 13.98 1.65 18.20
CA PHE A 230 13.99 2.00 16.79
C PHE A 230 12.60 2.37 16.28
N GLN A 231 11.55 1.61 16.62
CA GLN A 231 10.17 1.96 16.23
C GLN A 231 9.73 3.36 16.73
N ARG A 232 10.15 3.75 17.94
CA ARG A 232 9.86 5.10 18.50
C ARG A 232 10.59 6.19 17.73
N ARG A 233 11.89 6.00 17.49
CA ARG A 233 12.68 6.93 16.66
C ARG A 233 12.09 7.06 15.25
N ALA A 234 11.67 5.95 14.66
CA ALA A 234 11.05 5.95 13.33
C ALA A 234 9.72 6.69 13.33
N LEU A 235 8.89 6.57 14.39
CA LEU A 235 7.66 7.35 14.52
C LEU A 235 7.93 8.86 14.58
N GLU A 236 8.94 9.30 15.34
CA GLU A 236 9.32 10.70 15.42
C GLU A 236 9.73 11.25 14.04
N LEU A 237 10.53 10.48 13.29
CA LEU A 237 10.95 10.83 11.93
C LEU A 237 9.79 10.77 10.91
N ALA A 238 8.76 9.95 11.16
CA ALA A 238 7.59 9.84 10.28
C ALA A 238 6.62 11.01 10.42
N LYS A 239 6.66 11.77 11.53
CA LYS A 239 5.76 12.89 11.80
C LYS A 239 5.78 13.97 10.71
N PRO A 240 6.94 14.54 10.29
CA PRO A 240 6.96 15.54 9.21
C PRO A 240 6.50 14.97 7.87
N LEU A 241 6.74 13.67 7.60
CA LEU A 241 6.23 13.02 6.39
C LEU A 241 4.71 12.92 6.42
N MET A 242 4.11 12.63 7.58
CA MET A 242 2.65 12.61 7.73
C MET A 242 2.04 14.01 7.57
N GLU A 243 2.63 15.02 8.21
CA GLU A 243 2.16 16.42 8.14
C GLU A 243 2.22 16.97 6.72
N SER A 244 3.24 16.60 5.95
CA SER A 244 3.40 16.96 4.53
C SER A 244 2.70 16.02 3.54
N ARG A 245 1.90 15.05 4.01
CA ARG A 245 1.26 14.00 3.18
C ARG A 245 2.26 13.15 2.36
N GLY A 246 3.53 13.13 2.74
CA GLY A 246 4.53 12.18 2.24
C GLY A 246 4.31 10.74 2.74
N MET A 247 3.67 10.58 3.90
CA MET A 247 3.19 9.31 4.47
C MET A 247 1.70 9.43 4.81
N SER A 248 0.94 8.33 4.66
CA SER A 248 -0.47 8.37 5.06
C SER A 248 -0.66 8.46 6.59
N ARG A 249 -1.68 9.20 7.03
CA ARG A 249 -2.02 9.29 8.47
C ARG A 249 -2.30 7.93 9.10
N ARG A 250 -2.84 6.99 8.32
CA ARG A 250 -3.09 5.61 8.76
C ARG A 250 -1.79 4.86 9.04
N GLN A 251 -0.78 4.95 8.17
CA GLN A 251 0.53 4.34 8.41
C GLN A 251 1.16 4.93 9.68
N TYR A 252 1.12 6.26 9.82
CA TYR A 252 1.61 6.92 11.03
C TYR A 252 0.87 6.45 12.30
N ALA A 253 -0.46 6.37 12.27
CA ALA A 253 -1.27 5.89 13.38
C ALA A 253 -0.95 4.43 13.74
N MET A 254 -0.73 3.55 12.76
CA MET A 254 -0.33 2.17 13.01
C MET A 254 1.02 2.07 13.75
N LEU A 255 1.99 2.91 13.38
CA LEU A 255 3.26 3.02 14.12
C LEU A 255 3.04 3.57 15.54
N ALA A 256 2.21 4.61 15.69
CA ALA A 256 1.87 5.21 16.98
C ALA A 256 1.23 4.18 17.94
N ASP A 257 0.29 3.38 17.44
CA ASP A 257 -0.35 2.29 18.19
C ASP A 257 0.64 1.22 18.63
N ARG A 258 1.69 0.99 17.82
CA ARG A 258 2.71 -0.02 18.09
C ARG A 258 3.72 0.40 19.14
N VAL A 259 4.09 1.68 19.16
CA VAL A 259 4.95 2.19 20.23
C VAL A 259 4.21 2.43 21.54
N SER A 260 2.88 2.53 21.49
CA SER A 260 2.03 2.79 22.65
C SER A 260 2.17 1.71 23.74
N PRO A 261 2.28 2.08 25.03
CA PRO A 261 2.51 1.13 26.13
C PRO A 261 1.47 0.01 26.24
N GLY A 262 0.21 0.29 25.88
CA GLY A 262 -0.91 -0.66 26.01
C GLY A 262 -0.80 -1.91 25.15
N ARG A 263 -0.17 -1.83 23.97
CA ARG A 263 -0.04 -2.96 23.04
C ARG A 263 1.15 -3.86 23.35
N ARG A 264 2.20 -3.30 23.98
CA ARG A 264 3.41 -4.05 24.38
C ARG A 264 3.14 -5.13 25.41
N ARG A 265 2.22 -4.87 26.36
CA ARG A 265 1.81 -5.87 27.37
C ARG A 265 1.17 -7.11 26.75
N ALA A 266 0.43 -6.98 25.65
CA ALA A 266 -0.24 -8.11 25.00
C ALA A 266 0.74 -9.05 24.25
N ALA A 267 1.86 -8.52 23.75
CA ALA A 267 2.90 -9.33 23.09
C ALA A 267 3.72 -10.13 24.12
N THR A 268 4.04 -9.53 25.27
CA THR A 268 4.78 -10.22 26.36
C THR A 268 3.96 -11.34 27.00
N VAL A 269 2.65 -11.15 27.16
CA VAL A 269 1.77 -12.19 27.72
C VAL A 269 1.61 -13.39 26.77
N ARG A 270 1.55 -13.18 25.45
CA ARG A 270 1.44 -14.28 24.47
C ARG A 270 2.70 -15.15 24.35
N HIS A 271 3.87 -14.63 24.71
CA HIS A 271 5.09 -15.43 24.81
C HIS A 271 5.26 -16.15 26.15
N ALA A 272 4.54 -15.72 27.19
CA ALA A 272 4.58 -16.35 28.52
C ALA A 272 3.53 -17.47 28.70
N ASP A 273 2.57 -17.59 27.78
CA ASP A 273 1.55 -18.66 27.78
C ASP A 273 1.98 -19.86 26.90
N ASP A 274 3.19 -20.40 27.13
CA ASP A 274 3.55 -21.73 26.64
C ASP A 274 2.86 -22.81 27.54
N PRO A 275 2.01 -23.69 26.98
CA PRO A 275 1.37 -24.80 27.72
C PRO A 275 2.37 -25.76 28.38
N SER A 276 3.65 -25.74 27.99
CA SER A 276 4.70 -26.58 28.56
C SER A 276 5.09 -26.17 29.99
N GLU A 277 4.98 -24.89 30.35
CA GLU A 277 5.34 -24.39 31.70
C GLU A 277 4.23 -24.62 32.74
N ARG A 278 2.97 -24.76 32.32
CA ARG A 278 1.86 -25.11 33.24
C ARG A 278 2.01 -26.50 33.86
N ARG A 279 2.70 -27.43 33.18
CA ARG A 279 2.92 -28.79 33.70
C ARG A 279 4.02 -28.86 34.77
N VAL A 280 4.95 -27.90 34.79
CA VAL A 280 6.02 -27.87 35.80
C VAL A 280 5.54 -27.23 37.11
N ARG A 281 4.60 -26.27 37.06
CA ARG A 281 4.05 -25.63 38.27
C ARG A 281 2.93 -26.41 38.97
N ALA A 282 2.27 -27.36 38.30
CA ALA A 282 1.23 -28.19 38.91
C ALA A 282 1.75 -29.46 39.62
N ALA A 283 3.02 -29.82 39.43
CA ALA A 283 3.63 -31.01 40.08
C ALA A 283 4.29 -30.71 41.43
N ALA A 284 4.39 -29.45 41.85
CA ALA A 284 5.03 -29.04 43.10
C ALA A 284 4.06 -28.84 44.28
N TYR A 285 2.77 -29.18 44.14
CA TYR A 285 1.76 -28.95 45.19
C TYR A 285 0.94 -30.21 45.57
N VAL A 286 1.49 -31.41 45.32
CA VAL A 286 0.88 -32.69 45.77
C VAL A 286 1.87 -33.57 46.56
N ARG A 287 2.99 -33.02 47.02
CA ARG A 287 3.85 -33.68 48.04
C ARG A 287 4.39 -32.66 49.04
N SER A 288 3.55 -32.30 50.00
CA SER A 288 3.91 -31.85 51.35
C SER A 288 2.72 -32.05 52.25
#